data_AF-A0A0S2KE10-F1
#
_entry.id   AF-A0A0S2KE10-F1
#
_cell.length_a   1.000
_cell.length_b   1.000
_cell.length_c   1.000
_cell.angle_alpha   90.00
_cell.angle_beta   90.00
_cell.angle_gamma   90.00
#
_symmetry.space_group_name_H-M   'P 1'
#
loop_
_entity.id
_entity.type
_entity.pdbx_description
1 polymer ?
#
loop_
_entity_poly.entity_id
_entity_poly.type
_entity_poly.pdbx_seq_one_letter_code
_entity_poly.pdbx_strand_id
1 'polypeptide(L)' 'MGFIDWFEAMHQIPLEPVYTGKLLAGLYQDIQQGDFSPGSRIIVLHTGGLQNRFAASP' A
#
# COMPACT_ATOMS: atom_id res chain seq x y z
N MET A 1 -7.50 -13.51 2.14
CA MET A 1 -6.97 -12.53 1.16
C MET A 1 -5.99 -11.64 1.91
N GLY A 2 -4.83 -11.36 1.32
CA GLY A 2 -3.82 -10.51 1.95
C GLY A 2 -4.16 -9.02 1.84
N PHE A 3 -3.44 -8.19 2.60
CA PHE A 3 -3.61 -6.72 2.55
C PHE A 3 -3.43 -6.17 1.12
N ILE A 4 -2.42 -6.67 0.39
CA ILE A 4 -2.11 -6.24 -0.98
C ILE A 4 -3.28 -6.56 -1.92
N ASP A 5 -3.83 -7.78 -1.86
CA ASP A 5 -4.97 -8.18 -2.70
C ASP A 5 -6.20 -7.29 -2.46
N TRP A 6 -6.50 -7.03 -1.18
CA TRP A 6 -7.61 -6.17 -0.77
C TRP A 6 -7.40 -4.73 -1.23
N PHE A 7 -6.19 -4.18 -1.02
CA PHE A 7 -5.86 -2.80 -1.39
C PHE A 7 -5.96 -2.61 -2.90
N GLU A 8 -5.44 -3.55 -3.69
CA GLU A 8 -5.49 -3.52 -5.15
C GLU A 8 -6.92 -3.59 -5.67
N ALA A 9 -7.74 -4.49 -5.11
CA ALA A 9 -9.15 -4.59 -5.47
C ALA A 9 -9.91 -3.29 -5.18
N MET A 10 -9.64 -2.65 -4.04
CA MET A 10 -10.36 -1.45 -3.61
C MET A 10 -9.90 -0.17 -4.30
N HIS A 11 -8.59 -0.01 -4.52
CA HIS A 11 -7.99 1.25 -4.98
C HIS A 11 -7.51 1.22 -6.43
N GLN A 12 -7.40 0.03 -7.04
CA GLN A 12 -6.87 -0.15 -8.39
C GLN A 12 -5.44 0.40 -8.55
N ILE A 13 -4.65 0.36 -7.46
CA ILE A 13 -3.24 0.78 -7.43
C ILE A 13 -2.38 -0.44 -7.09
N PRO A 14 -1.53 -0.92 -8.01
CA PRO A 14 -0.66 -2.06 -7.78
C PRO A 14 0.42 -1.76 -6.74
N LEU A 15 0.68 -2.68 -5.83
CA LEU A 15 1.73 -2.57 -4.82
C LEU A 15 2.85 -3.58 -5.03
N GLU A 16 4.06 -3.19 -4.67
CA GLU A 16 5.21 -4.07 -4.57
C GLU A 16 5.29 -4.61 -3.13
N PRO A 17 5.43 -5.93 -2.91
CA PRO A 17 5.30 -6.53 -1.58
C PRO A 17 6.43 -6.19 -0.58
N VAL A 18 7.62 -5.80 -1.05
CA VAL A 18 8.77 -5.50 -0.19
C VAL A 18 8.68 -4.11 0.44
N TYR A 19 8.27 -3.09 -0.32
CA TYR A 19 8.29 -1.69 0.10
C TYR A 19 6.90 -1.06 0.15
N THR A 20 6.23 -0.89 -1.00
CA THR A 20 5.00 -0.09 -1.06
C THR A 20 3.81 -0.80 -0.42
N GLY A 21 3.80 -2.14 -0.45
CA GLY A 21 2.87 -2.99 0.30
C GLY A 21 2.99 -2.82 1.82
N LYS A 22 4.21 -2.89 2.36
CA LYS A 22 4.45 -2.72 3.80
C LYS A 22 4.17 -1.30 4.27
N LEU A 23 4.56 -0.30 3.48
CA LEU A 23 4.30 1.10 3.77
C LEU A 23 2.81 1.35 3.95
N LEU A 24 1.98 0.88 3.01
CA LEU A 24 0.55 1.10 3.08
C LEU A 24 -0.11 0.24 4.16
N ALA A 25 0.35 -1.00 4.38
CA ALA A 25 -0.14 -1.82 5.48
C ALA A 25 0.09 -1.15 6.84
N GLY A 26 1.30 -0.63 7.07
CA GLY A 26 1.64 0.12 8.29
C GLY A 26 0.80 1.38 8.43
N LEU A 27 0.69 2.18 7.36
CA LEU A 27 -0.14 3.40 7.40
C LEU A 27 -1.60 3.11 7.76
N TYR A 28 -2.21 2.06 7.20
CA TYR A 28 -3.58 1.69 7.54
C TYR A 28 -3.72 1.24 8.99
N GLN A 29 -2.72 0.51 9.49
CA GLN A 29 -2.65 0.11 10.89
C GLN A 29 -2.52 1.34 11.82
N ASP A 30 -1.67 2.31 11.50
CA ASP A 30 -1.48 3.54 12.28
C ASP A 30 -2.76 4.41 12.28
N ILE A 31 -3.46 4.50 11.14
CA ILE A 31 -4.76 5.17 11.05
C ILE A 31 -5.80 4.47 11.95
N GLN A 32 -5.85 3.14 11.94
CA GLN A 32 -6.79 2.37 12.79
C GLN A 32 -6.50 2.52 14.28
N GLN A 33 -5.22 2.65 14.66
CA GLN A 33 -4.81 2.89 16.04
C GLN A 33 -5.09 4.33 16.52
N GLY A 34 -5.39 5.24 15.59
CA GLY A 34 -5.65 6.65 15.92
C GLY A 34 -4.38 7.48 16.06
N ASP A 35 -3.26 7.04 15.47
CA ASP A 35 -1.97 7.74 15.54
C ASP A 35 -1.97 9.08 14.77
N PHE A 36 -2.99 9.30 13.94
CA PHE A 36 -3.25 10.57 13.26
C PHE A 36 -4.54 11.21 13.76
N SER A 37 -4.49 12.52 14.04
CA SER A 37 -5.68 13.26 14.45
C SER A 37 -6.77 13.26 13.35
N PRO A 38 -8.06 13.19 13.71
CA PRO A 38 -9.15 13.27 12.73
C PRO A 38 -9.05 14.52 11.85
N GLY A 39 -9.27 14.36 10.55
CA GLY A 39 -9.15 15.45 9.57
C GLY A 39 -7.73 15.70 9.05
N SER A 40 -6.73 14.93 9.52
CA SER A 40 -5.38 14.98 8.95
C SER A 40 -5.37 14.62 7.46
N ARG A 41 -4.57 15.33 6.67
CA ARG A 41 -4.31 15.00 5.26
C ARG A 41 -2.95 14.33 5.16
N ILE A 42 -2.95 13.09 4.68
CA ILE A 42 -1.73 12.29 4.51
C ILE A 42 -1.42 12.21 3.02
N ILE A 43 -0.17 12.50 2.66
CA ILE A 43 0.33 12.33 1.29
C ILE A 43 1.33 11.18 1.32
N VAL A 44 1.05 10.14 0.53
CA VAL A 44 1.93 8.99 0.36
C VAL A 44 2.61 9.09 -0.99
N LEU A 45 3.94 9.00 -1.00
CA LEU A 45 4.71 8.88 -2.24
C LEU A 45 4.86 7.39 -2.59
N HIS A 46 4.07 6.93 -3.56
CA HIS A 46 4.21 5.60 -4.13
C HIS A 46 5.35 5.61 -5.17
N THR A 47 6.55 5.18 -4.77
CA THR A 47 7.77 5.23 -5.61
C THR A 47 7.87 4.13 -6.68
N GLY A 48 6.88 3.23 -6.77
CA GLY A 48 6.87 2.10 -7.70
C GLY A 48 7.51 0.84 -7.11
N GLY A 49 8.45 0.23 -7.85
CA GLY A 49 9.06 -1.07 -7.52
C GLY A 49 8.43 -2.28 -8.22
N LEU A 50 7.45 -2.05 -9.11
CA LEU A 50 6.68 -3.11 -9.75
C LEU A 50 7.47 -3.96 -10.77
N GLN A 51 8.75 -3.64 -11.03
CA GLN A 51 9.57 -4.36 -12.00
C GLN A 51 9.64 -5.87 -11.67
N ASN A 52 9.71 -6.22 -10.38
CA ASN A 52 9.73 -7.62 -9.93
C ASN A 52 8.38 -8.35 -10.08
N ARG A 53 7.25 -7.62 -10.22
CA ARG A 53 5.93 -8.25 -10.46
C ARG A 53 5.73 -8.65 -11.91
N PHE A 54 6.27 -7.85 -12.84
CA PHE A 54 6.13 -8.11 -14.27
C PHE A 54 7.25 -8.97 -14.86
N ALA A 55 8.39 -9.08 -14.17
CA ALA A 55 9.49 -9.96 -14.58
C ALA A 55 9.11 -11.47 -14.60
N ALA A 56 7.98 -11.85 -13.99
CA ALA A 56 7.49 -13.23 -13.98
C ALA A 56 6.38 -13.51 -15.01
N SER A 57 6.03 -12.56 -15.88
CA SER A 57 5.09 -12.80 -16.98
C SER A 57 5.87 -13.03 -18.28
N PRO A 58 5.73 -14.21 -18.93
CA PRO A 58 6.26 -14.45 -20.28
C PRO A 58 5.55 -13.58 -21.33
#